data_AF-A0ABD3EU69-F1
#
_entry.id   AF-A0ABD3EU69-F1
#
_cell.length_a   1.000
_cell.length_b   1.000
_cell.length_c   1.000
_cell.angle_alpha   90.00
_cell.angle_beta   90.00
_cell.angle_gamma   90.00
#
_symmetry.space_group_name_H-M   'P 1'
#
loop_
_entity.id
_entity.type
_entity.pdbx_description
1 polymer ?
#
loop_
_entity_poly.entity_id
_entity_poly.type
_entity_poly.pdbx_seq_one_letter_code
_entity_poly.pdbx_strand_id
1 'polypeptide(L)'
;MDKFSYPEYYDFPPFFTLQPVRATREKQLVLWQQLILEYHRAHDLPLFQPLASTLFENVKISRNMATDGRMAVVEHLIRCGHGRWEDDTRTRCRIMWKKPVEWAVEIYDFVGGIVCCVEISAENLTIGGVLWCDYLQAKEHGMLGNVFTVYELYAGEETLGTNIHGMEPWLLREALSVLEGEGKAAVIAGETCEEDGVKFLATE
;
A
#
# COMPACT_ATOMS: atom_id res chain seq x y z
N MET A 1 16.69 12.74 19.49
CA MET A 1 17.53 11.59 19.09
C MET A 1 16.64 10.68 18.27
N ASP A 2 16.98 10.48 17.00
CA ASP A 2 16.23 9.62 16.11
C ASP A 2 16.13 8.22 16.72
N LYS A 3 14.92 7.72 16.93
CA LYS A 3 14.68 6.43 17.59
C LYS A 3 14.84 5.24 16.62
N PHE A 4 15.08 5.52 15.34
CA PHE A 4 15.25 4.51 14.31
C PHE A 4 16.63 3.84 14.40
N SER A 5 16.65 2.51 14.43
CA SER A 5 17.90 1.74 14.39
C SER A 5 18.23 1.37 12.95
N TYR A 6 19.31 1.96 12.43
CA TYR A 6 19.80 1.62 11.11
C TYR A 6 20.34 0.18 11.06
N PRO A 7 20.12 -0.55 9.96
CA PRO A 7 20.65 -1.89 9.76
C PRO A 7 22.16 -1.88 9.50
N GLU A 8 22.84 -3.01 9.73
CA GLU A 8 24.31 -3.13 9.59
C GLU A 8 24.80 -2.77 8.18
N TYR A 9 24.04 -3.16 7.15
CA TYR A 9 24.38 -2.85 5.75
C TYR A 9 24.36 -1.35 5.43
N TYR A 10 23.75 -0.52 6.29
CA TYR A 10 23.75 0.94 6.12
C TYR A 10 25.13 1.57 6.35
N ASP A 11 26.02 0.92 7.10
CA ASP A 11 27.39 1.39 7.31
C ASP A 11 28.37 0.78 6.28
N PHE A 12 27.86 0.09 5.25
CA PHE A 12 28.68 -0.50 4.19
C PHE A 12 28.89 0.49 3.03
N PRO A 13 30.12 1.00 2.77
CA PRO A 13 30.34 2.08 1.79
C PRO A 13 29.86 1.79 0.35
N PRO A 14 29.99 0.56 -0.19
CA PRO A 14 29.45 0.23 -1.51
C PRO A 14 27.92 0.35 -1.60
N PHE A 15 27.19 0.32 -0.48
CA PHE A 15 25.72 0.41 -0.46
C PHE A 15 25.20 1.76 -1.00
N PHE A 16 25.99 2.83 -0.87
CA PHE A 16 25.68 4.18 -1.37
C PHE A 16 26.09 4.40 -2.83
N THR A 17 26.70 3.41 -3.47
CA THR A 17 27.12 3.49 -4.87
C THR A 17 26.31 2.50 -5.69
N LEU A 18 25.64 2.96 -6.74
CA LEU A 18 24.82 2.09 -7.59
C LEU A 18 25.69 0.99 -8.21
N GLN A 19 25.37 -0.26 -7.93
CA GLN A 19 26.21 -1.39 -8.35
C GLN A 19 26.09 -1.62 -9.86
N PRO A 20 27.21 -1.84 -10.59
CA PRO A 20 27.18 -2.07 -12.04
C PRO A 20 26.65 -3.47 -12.39
N VAL A 21 26.90 -4.45 -11.53
CA VAL A 21 26.45 -5.83 -11.73
C VAL A 21 24.97 -5.94 -11.42
N ARG A 22 24.18 -6.40 -12.40
CA ARG A 22 22.70 -6.48 -12.30
C ARG A 22 22.21 -7.23 -11.07
N ALA A 23 22.71 -8.45 -10.82
CA ALA A 23 22.26 -9.27 -9.68
C ALA A 23 22.56 -8.60 -8.32
N THR A 24 23.72 -7.95 -8.19
CA THR A 24 24.08 -7.21 -6.98
C THR A 24 23.26 -5.94 -6.83
N ARG A 25 23.02 -5.22 -7.94
CA ARG A 25 22.16 -4.04 -7.97
C ARG A 25 20.73 -4.36 -7.57
N GLU A 26 20.17 -5.46 -8.03
CA GLU A 26 18.82 -5.90 -7.65
C GLU A 26 18.73 -6.13 -6.14
N LYS A 27 19.70 -6.84 -5.54
CA LYS A 27 19.76 -7.01 -4.08
C LYS A 27 19.92 -5.68 -3.33
N GLN A 28 20.78 -4.79 -3.83
CA GLN A 28 20.97 -3.45 -3.27
C GLN A 28 19.66 -2.66 -3.28
N LEU A 29 18.91 -2.68 -4.39
CA LEU A 29 17.65 -1.95 -4.51
C LEU A 29 16.57 -2.50 -3.56
N VAL A 30 16.51 -3.82 -3.37
CA VAL A 30 15.60 -4.45 -2.39
C VAL A 30 15.92 -4.00 -0.97
N LEU A 31 17.21 -3.95 -0.59
CA LEU A 31 17.62 -3.46 0.74
C LEU A 31 17.28 -1.98 0.93
N TRP A 32 17.50 -1.15 -0.08
CA TRP A 32 17.08 0.26 -0.04
C TRP A 32 15.57 0.42 0.09
N GLN A 33 14.79 -0.38 -0.63
CA GLN A 33 13.33 -0.40 -0.49
C GLN A 33 12.92 -0.71 0.95
N GLN A 34 13.47 -1.77 1.56
CA GLN A 34 13.16 -2.15 2.94
C GLN A 34 13.51 -1.02 3.91
N LEU A 35 14.71 -0.46 3.80
CA LEU A 35 15.16 0.64 4.65
C LEU A 35 14.25 1.88 4.53
N ILE A 36 13.86 2.26 3.31
CA ILE A 36 12.96 3.40 3.08
C ILE A 36 11.61 3.15 3.75
N LEU A 37 11.02 1.97 3.55
CA LEU A 37 9.71 1.63 4.12
C LEU A 37 9.74 1.62 5.65
N GLU A 38 10.76 1.00 6.24
CA GLU A 38 10.92 0.92 7.70
C GLU A 38 11.16 2.31 8.31
N TYR A 39 12.00 3.13 7.70
CA TYR A 39 12.28 4.50 8.15
C TYR A 39 11.01 5.35 8.12
N HIS A 40 10.33 5.40 6.98
CA HIS A 40 9.12 6.23 6.85
C HIS A 40 7.98 5.74 7.74
N ARG A 41 7.86 4.42 7.95
CA ARG A 41 6.90 3.85 8.91
C ARG A 41 7.21 4.23 10.36
N ALA A 42 8.49 4.22 10.76
CA ALA A 42 8.90 4.57 12.12
C ALA A 42 8.68 6.06 12.44
N HIS A 43 8.67 6.91 11.42
CA HIS A 43 8.50 8.36 11.54
C HIS A 43 7.10 8.87 11.16
N ASP A 44 6.20 7.97 10.73
CA ASP A 44 4.87 8.30 10.21
C ASP A 44 4.93 9.37 9.09
N LEU A 45 5.86 9.19 8.16
CA LEU A 45 6.10 10.12 7.03
C LEU A 45 5.56 9.51 5.74
N PRO A 46 4.36 9.91 5.27
CA PRO A 46 3.80 9.42 4.00
C PRO A 46 4.49 10.00 2.77
N LEU A 47 5.22 11.11 2.92
CA LEU A 47 5.88 11.83 1.82
C LEU A 47 7.39 11.66 1.88
N PHE A 48 7.95 11.20 0.76
CA PHE A 48 9.38 11.03 0.55
C PHE A 48 9.89 12.00 -0.51
N GLN A 49 10.96 12.72 -0.19
CA GLN A 49 11.66 13.62 -1.10
C GLN A 49 13.07 13.10 -1.36
N PRO A 50 13.29 12.31 -2.44
CA PRO A 50 14.53 11.56 -2.62
C PRO A 50 15.77 12.46 -2.68
N LEU A 51 15.65 13.63 -3.32
CA LEU A 51 16.77 14.56 -3.50
C LEU A 51 17.10 15.38 -2.24
N ALA A 52 16.11 15.60 -1.38
CA ALA A 52 16.29 16.36 -0.14
C ALA A 52 16.49 15.46 1.10
N SER A 53 16.21 14.17 0.98
CA SER A 53 16.26 13.25 2.11
C SER A 53 17.71 12.97 2.55
N THR A 54 17.92 13.08 3.85
CA THR A 54 19.16 12.69 4.54
C THR A 54 19.32 11.18 4.64
N LEU A 55 18.30 10.37 4.31
CA LEU A 55 18.37 8.90 4.34
C LEU A 55 19.43 8.34 3.36
N PHE A 56 19.74 9.09 2.31
CA PHE A 56 20.79 8.75 1.35
C PHE A 56 22.17 9.28 1.77
N GLU A 57 22.30 9.84 2.98
CA GLU A 57 23.48 10.48 3.50
C GLU A 57 23.91 9.82 4.81
N ASN A 58 25.04 9.13 4.79
CA ASN A 58 25.63 8.55 5.98
C ASN A 58 26.91 9.31 6.35
N VAL A 59 26.76 10.20 7.32
CA VAL A 59 27.86 11.03 7.87
C VAL A 59 28.94 10.17 8.53
N LYS A 60 28.60 9.02 9.14
CA LYS A 60 29.56 8.15 9.84
C LYS A 60 30.63 7.61 8.91
N ILE A 61 30.23 7.22 7.69
CA ILE A 61 31.12 6.69 6.66
C ILE A 61 31.48 7.71 5.58
N SER A 62 31.05 8.98 5.74
CA SER A 62 31.24 10.06 4.76
C SER A 62 30.78 9.67 3.35
N ARG A 63 29.60 9.05 3.23
CA ARG A 63 29.01 8.65 1.95
C ARG A 63 27.68 9.34 1.70
N ASN A 64 27.47 9.69 0.44
CA ASN A 64 26.23 10.25 -0.07
C ASN A 64 25.93 9.58 -1.42
N MET A 65 24.72 9.06 -1.58
CA MET A 65 24.30 8.46 -2.85
C MET A 65 24.02 9.54 -3.90
N ALA A 66 24.64 9.40 -5.07
CA ALA A 66 24.42 10.29 -6.21
C ALA A 66 22.97 10.27 -6.73
N THR A 67 22.54 11.36 -7.36
CA THR A 67 21.17 11.54 -7.89
C THR A 67 20.67 10.36 -8.71
N ASP A 68 21.47 9.84 -9.64
CA ASP A 68 21.09 8.70 -10.48
C ASP A 68 20.78 7.44 -9.65
N GLY A 69 21.55 7.20 -8.59
CA GLY A 69 21.31 6.11 -7.65
C GLY A 69 20.02 6.30 -6.86
N ARG A 70 19.78 7.53 -6.36
CA ARG A 70 18.55 7.88 -5.63
C ARG A 70 17.31 7.66 -6.50
N MET A 71 17.36 8.11 -7.76
CA MET A 71 16.26 7.94 -8.71
C MET A 71 16.04 6.47 -9.06
N ALA A 72 17.09 5.67 -9.23
CA ALA A 72 16.97 4.23 -9.48
C ALA A 72 16.31 3.48 -8.31
N VAL A 73 16.59 3.89 -7.06
CA VAL A 73 15.94 3.36 -5.86
C VAL A 73 14.44 3.69 -5.85
N VAL A 74 14.07 4.93 -6.16
CA VAL A 74 12.65 5.34 -6.16
C VAL A 74 11.88 4.67 -7.30
N GLU A 75 12.50 4.57 -8.48
CA GLU A 75 11.91 3.84 -9.61
C GLU A 75 11.68 2.37 -9.26
N HIS A 76 12.62 1.74 -8.53
CA HIS A 76 12.43 0.38 -8.02
C HIS A 76 11.26 0.31 -7.03
N LEU A 77 11.18 1.23 -6.07
CA LEU A 77 10.12 1.32 -5.08
C LEU A 77 8.73 1.41 -5.75
N ILE A 78 8.59 2.29 -6.74
CA ILE A 78 7.34 2.49 -7.50
C ILE A 78 7.01 1.22 -8.30
N ARG A 79 7.98 0.63 -8.98
CA ARG A 79 7.80 -0.62 -9.73
C ARG A 79 7.31 -1.77 -8.85
N CYS A 80 7.72 -1.81 -7.58
CA CYS A 80 7.27 -2.80 -6.61
C CYS A 80 5.88 -2.50 -6.00
N GLY A 81 5.28 -1.35 -6.34
CA GLY A 81 3.97 -0.90 -5.84
C GLY A 81 4.02 -0.18 -4.49
N HIS A 82 5.19 0.24 -4.03
CA HIS A 82 5.40 0.84 -2.71
C HIS A 82 5.46 2.36 -2.72
N GLY A 83 5.21 2.99 -3.86
CA GLY A 83 5.08 4.44 -3.93
C GLY A 83 4.62 4.93 -5.30
N ARG A 84 4.32 6.22 -5.39
CA ARG A 84 3.88 6.93 -6.59
C ARG A 84 4.45 8.36 -6.57
N TRP A 85 4.82 8.88 -7.75
CA TRP A 85 5.15 10.30 -7.87
C TRP A 85 3.90 11.17 -7.73
N GLU A 86 3.98 12.22 -6.90
CA GLU A 86 2.93 13.23 -6.79
C GLU A 86 3.01 14.27 -7.92
N ASP A 87 4.18 14.39 -8.55
CA ASP A 87 4.48 15.38 -9.56
C ASP A 87 5.25 14.83 -10.77
N ASP A 88 5.00 15.41 -11.94
CA ASP A 88 5.74 15.08 -13.18
C ASP A 88 7.22 15.45 -13.09
N THR A 89 7.56 16.36 -12.17
CA THR A 89 8.93 16.79 -11.87
C THR A 89 9.71 15.75 -11.05
N ARG A 90 9.06 14.67 -10.58
CA ARG A 90 9.68 13.56 -9.82
C ARG A 90 10.46 14.05 -8.60
N THR A 91 9.89 15.00 -7.86
CA THR A 91 10.52 15.56 -6.65
C THR A 91 9.93 14.97 -5.38
N ARG A 92 8.64 14.59 -5.41
CA ARG A 92 7.90 14.06 -4.27
C ARG A 92 7.29 12.72 -4.62
N CYS A 93 7.69 11.70 -3.86
CA CYS A 93 7.12 10.37 -3.93
C CYS A 93 6.26 10.13 -2.69
N ARG A 94 5.01 9.75 -2.88
CA ARG A 94 4.18 9.25 -1.78
C ARG A 94 4.51 7.80 -1.52
N ILE A 95 4.75 7.44 -0.26
CA ILE A 95 5.06 6.08 0.18
C ILE A 95 3.75 5.34 0.46
N MET A 96 3.69 4.08 0.03
CA MET A 96 2.56 3.19 0.25
C MET A 96 3.03 1.99 1.09
N TRP A 97 2.60 1.94 2.35
CA TRP A 97 2.89 0.80 3.25
C TRP A 97 2.14 -0.47 2.86
N LYS A 98 1.01 -0.31 2.18
CA LYS A 98 0.20 -1.38 1.63
C LYS A 98 -0.14 -1.03 0.18
N LYS A 99 -0.02 -2.02 -0.70
CA LYS A 99 -0.08 -1.81 -2.14
C LYS A 99 -1.53 -1.60 -2.59
N PRO A 100 -1.76 -0.88 -3.70
CA PRO A 100 -3.10 -0.76 -4.29
C PRO A 100 -3.75 -2.12 -4.59
N VAL A 101 -2.97 -3.12 -4.99
CA VAL A 101 -3.46 -4.49 -5.23
C VAL A 101 -3.94 -5.17 -3.95
N GLU A 102 -3.27 -4.93 -2.82
CA GLU A 102 -3.70 -5.49 -1.53
C GLU A 102 -4.95 -4.77 -1.02
N TRP A 103 -5.06 -3.47 -1.26
CA TRP A 103 -6.28 -2.71 -1.00
C TRP A 103 -7.45 -3.19 -1.88
N ALA A 104 -7.20 -3.47 -3.15
CA ALA A 104 -8.20 -3.98 -4.09
C ALA A 104 -8.84 -5.27 -3.56
N VAL A 105 -8.02 -6.21 -3.07
CA VAL A 105 -8.48 -7.44 -2.44
C VAL A 105 -9.37 -7.14 -1.23
N GLU A 106 -8.91 -6.32 -0.28
CA GLU A 106 -9.71 -6.00 0.91
C GLU A 106 -11.02 -5.27 0.60
N ILE A 107 -11.03 -4.38 -0.40
CA ILE A 107 -12.25 -3.70 -0.84
C ILE A 107 -13.22 -4.71 -1.44
N TYR A 108 -12.73 -5.60 -2.30
CA TYR A 108 -13.58 -6.61 -2.93
C TYR A 108 -14.11 -7.63 -1.91
N ASP A 109 -13.28 -8.06 -0.97
CA ASP A 109 -13.66 -8.95 0.13
C ASP A 109 -14.71 -8.30 1.04
N PHE A 110 -14.54 -7.01 1.37
CA PHE A 110 -15.52 -6.23 2.11
C PHE A 110 -16.88 -6.19 1.40
N VAL A 111 -16.90 -5.87 0.11
CA VAL A 111 -18.15 -5.80 -0.69
C VAL A 111 -18.76 -7.19 -0.88
N GLY A 112 -17.94 -8.23 -1.03
CA GLY A 112 -18.37 -9.61 -1.13
C GLY A 112 -18.85 -10.23 0.19
N GLY A 113 -18.80 -9.50 1.30
CA GLY A 113 -19.23 -9.97 2.62
C GLY A 113 -18.23 -10.88 3.34
N ILE A 114 -16.99 -10.96 2.86
CA ILE A 114 -15.87 -11.60 3.56
C ILE A 114 -15.28 -10.56 4.53
N VAL A 115 -16.00 -10.29 5.61
CA VAL A 115 -15.44 -9.50 6.71
C VAL A 115 -14.67 -10.44 7.63
N CYS A 116 -13.35 -10.50 7.50
CA CYS A 116 -12.51 -11.05 8.56
C CYS A 116 -12.60 -10.14 9.79
N CYS A 117 -13.54 -10.39 10.71
CA CYS A 117 -13.45 -9.84 12.05
C CYS A 117 -12.21 -10.43 12.73
N VAL A 118 -11.11 -9.69 12.74
CA VAL A 118 -9.97 -9.98 13.61
C VAL A 118 -10.26 -9.37 14.98
N GLU A 119 -10.88 -10.17 15.84
CA GLU A 119 -10.68 -10.26 17.30
C GLU A 119 -11.95 -10.85 17.94
N ILE A 120 -12.09 -12.18 17.87
CA ILE A 120 -12.82 -12.92 18.89
C ILE A 120 -11.81 -13.84 19.55
N SER A 121 -11.50 -13.54 20.82
CA SER A 121 -10.75 -14.40 21.72
C SER A 121 -11.28 -15.83 21.63
N ALA A 122 -10.49 -16.70 20.99
CA ALA A 122 -10.80 -18.10 20.79
C ALA A 122 -10.63 -18.87 22.10
N GLU A 123 -11.60 -18.76 23.00
CA GLU A 123 -11.74 -19.72 24.10
C GLU A 123 -13.16 -20.29 24.09
N ASN A 124 -13.25 -21.48 23.50
CA ASN A 124 -14.38 -22.41 23.52
C ASN A 124 -15.59 -22.08 22.65
N LEU A 125 -15.65 -22.70 21.46
CA LEU A 125 -16.77 -23.58 21.07
C LEU A 125 -16.41 -24.32 19.77
N THR A 126 -16.21 -25.64 19.85
CA THR A 126 -16.28 -26.53 18.69
C THR A 126 -17.57 -27.33 18.81
N ILE A 127 -18.47 -27.20 17.84
CA ILE A 127 -19.56 -28.17 17.63
C ILE A 127 -19.24 -28.88 16.32
N GLY A 128 -18.98 -30.18 16.37
CA GLY A 128 -18.87 -31.01 15.15
C GLY A 128 -17.55 -30.95 14.37
N GLY A 129 -16.46 -30.45 14.95
CA GLY A 129 -15.13 -30.50 14.30
C GLY A 129 -14.90 -29.47 13.18
N VAL A 130 -15.79 -28.49 13.06
CA VAL A 130 -15.63 -27.29 12.22
C VAL A 130 -15.35 -26.11 13.15
N LEU A 131 -14.37 -25.27 12.84
CA LEU A 131 -14.09 -24.06 13.61
C LEU A 131 -15.32 -23.15 13.54
N TRP A 132 -15.79 -22.65 14.68
CA TRP A 132 -16.93 -21.71 14.73
C TRP A 132 -16.68 -20.43 13.90
N CYS A 133 -15.41 -20.08 13.64
CA CYS A 133 -15.05 -19.01 12.73
C CYS A 133 -15.53 -19.26 11.28
N ASP A 134 -15.55 -20.52 10.83
CA ASP A 134 -16.03 -20.87 9.48
C ASP A 134 -17.55 -20.77 9.36
N TYR A 135 -18.29 -20.74 10.49
CA TYR A 135 -19.76 -20.79 10.53
C TYR A 135 -20.43 -19.44 10.81
N LEU A 136 -19.68 -18.36 11.09
CA LEU A 136 -20.24 -17.08 11.56
C LEU A 136 -19.81 -15.83 10.77
N GLN A 137 -19.34 -15.98 9.53
CA GLN A 137 -19.03 -14.84 8.63
C GLN A 137 -19.60 -15.06 7.23
N ALA A 138 -20.89 -14.80 7.10
CA ALA A 138 -21.54 -14.53 5.83
C ALA A 138 -22.83 -13.74 6.13
N LYS A 139 -22.68 -12.50 6.61
CA LYS A 139 -23.72 -11.54 6.27
C LYS A 139 -23.40 -11.21 4.83
N GLU A 140 -24.12 -11.81 3.88
CA GLU A 140 -24.11 -11.34 2.49
C GLU A 140 -24.41 -9.85 2.55
N HIS A 141 -23.37 -9.03 2.49
CA HIS A 141 -23.53 -7.66 2.09
C HIS A 141 -23.98 -7.79 0.64
N GLY A 142 -25.29 -7.71 0.40
CA GLY A 142 -25.93 -7.75 -0.93
C GLY A 142 -25.57 -6.52 -1.76
N MET A 143 -24.30 -6.14 -1.72
CA MET A 143 -23.67 -4.96 -2.27
C MET A 143 -23.09 -5.26 -3.65
N LEU A 144 -22.74 -6.52 -3.94
CA LEU A 144 -22.38 -6.94 -5.29
C LEU A 144 -23.53 -6.65 -6.27
N GLY A 145 -23.22 -5.99 -7.38
CA GLY A 145 -24.19 -5.55 -8.37
C GLY A 145 -24.76 -4.14 -8.16
N ASN A 146 -24.61 -3.55 -6.97
CA ASN A 146 -24.96 -2.16 -6.71
C ASN A 146 -23.86 -1.21 -7.19
N VAL A 147 -24.25 0.02 -7.51
CA VAL A 147 -23.32 1.11 -7.79
C VAL A 147 -23.09 1.85 -6.50
N PHE A 148 -21.83 1.99 -6.09
CA PHE A 148 -21.39 2.82 -4.98
C PHE A 148 -20.70 4.04 -5.52
N THR A 149 -20.71 5.14 -4.78
CA THR A 149 -19.82 6.27 -5.04
C THR A 149 -18.48 6.06 -4.33
N VAL A 150 -17.41 6.66 -4.84
CA VAL A 150 -16.11 6.68 -4.16
C VAL A 150 -16.27 7.21 -2.72
N TYR A 151 -17.09 8.25 -2.52
CA TYR A 151 -17.42 8.78 -1.19
C TYR A 151 -17.99 7.74 -0.22
N GLU A 152 -18.95 6.92 -0.65
CA GLU A 152 -19.53 5.87 0.21
C GLU A 152 -18.50 4.86 0.69
N LEU A 153 -17.47 4.58 -0.12
CA LEU A 153 -16.43 3.63 0.23
C LEU A 153 -15.43 4.17 1.26
N TYR A 154 -14.98 5.42 1.16
CA TYR A 154 -14.00 5.95 2.12
C TYR A 154 -14.63 6.72 3.29
N ALA A 155 -15.85 7.22 3.16
CA ALA A 155 -16.51 8.07 4.16
C ALA A 155 -17.94 7.62 4.53
N GLY A 156 -18.48 6.59 3.88
CA GLY A 156 -19.82 6.07 4.20
C GLY A 156 -19.90 5.37 5.55
N GLU A 157 -21.11 5.32 6.11
CA GLU A 157 -21.36 4.68 7.42
C GLU A 157 -21.13 3.17 7.39
N GLU A 158 -21.32 2.52 6.23
CA GLU A 158 -21.15 1.08 6.07
C GLU A 158 -19.69 0.63 6.19
N THR A 159 -18.73 1.52 5.93
CA THR A 159 -17.30 1.23 6.01
C THR A 159 -16.70 1.54 7.38
N LEU A 160 -17.49 2.11 8.31
CA LEU A 160 -17.04 2.44 9.66
C LEU A 160 -16.47 1.20 10.38
N GLY A 161 -15.27 1.34 10.93
CA GLY A 161 -14.56 0.26 11.61
C GLY A 161 -13.74 -0.65 10.69
N THR A 162 -13.77 -0.43 9.38
CA THR A 162 -12.86 -1.09 8.43
C THR A 162 -11.62 -0.24 8.15
N ASN A 163 -10.59 -0.86 7.57
CA ASN A 163 -9.38 -0.16 7.11
C ASN A 163 -9.62 0.70 5.86
N ILE A 164 -10.78 0.54 5.18
CA ILE A 164 -11.15 1.27 3.97
C ILE A 164 -11.62 2.69 4.33
N HIS A 165 -12.27 2.83 5.49
CA HIS A 165 -12.74 4.12 5.97
C HIS A 165 -11.58 5.07 6.29
N GLY A 166 -11.67 6.30 5.80
CA GLY A 166 -10.63 7.31 5.95
C GLY A 166 -9.42 7.12 5.02
N MET A 167 -9.46 6.16 4.10
CA MET A 167 -8.42 6.02 3.08
C MET A 167 -8.41 7.24 2.15
N GLU A 168 -7.21 7.64 1.70
CA GLU A 168 -7.08 8.75 0.76
C GLU A 168 -7.77 8.43 -0.59
N PRO A 169 -8.60 9.32 -1.16
CA PRO A 169 -9.37 9.04 -2.37
C PRO A 169 -8.52 8.61 -3.57
N TRP A 170 -7.32 9.16 -3.72
CA TRP A 170 -6.41 8.78 -4.80
C TRP A 170 -5.95 7.32 -4.69
N LEU A 171 -5.71 6.82 -3.46
CA LEU A 171 -5.28 5.44 -3.22
C LEU A 171 -6.45 4.46 -3.44
N LEU A 172 -7.65 4.86 -3.03
CA LEU A 172 -8.88 4.13 -3.32
C LEU A 172 -9.03 3.96 -4.84
N ARG A 173 -8.89 5.04 -5.62
CA ARG A 173 -8.97 4.99 -7.08
C ARG A 173 -7.93 4.07 -7.72
N GLU A 174 -6.69 4.07 -7.22
CA GLU A 174 -5.65 3.14 -7.69
C GLU A 174 -6.05 1.68 -7.41
N ALA A 175 -6.62 1.39 -6.24
CA ALA A 175 -7.11 0.06 -5.91
C ALA A 175 -8.31 -0.35 -6.78
N LEU A 176 -9.25 0.56 -7.04
CA LEU A 176 -10.40 0.29 -7.93
C LEU A 176 -9.95 0.06 -9.38
N SER A 177 -8.92 0.76 -9.86
CA SER A 177 -8.31 0.54 -11.18
C SER A 177 -7.73 -0.87 -11.31
N VAL A 178 -7.15 -1.42 -10.23
CA VAL A 178 -6.71 -2.82 -10.20
C VAL A 178 -7.91 -3.76 -10.35
N LEU A 179 -9.00 -3.54 -9.61
CA LEU A 179 -10.22 -4.36 -9.72
C LEU A 179 -10.88 -4.27 -11.10
N GLU A 180 -10.83 -3.11 -11.73
CA GLU A 180 -11.32 -2.91 -13.10
C GLU A 180 -10.48 -3.69 -14.11
N GLY A 181 -9.15 -3.67 -13.97
CA GLY A 181 -8.24 -4.49 -14.78
C GLY A 181 -8.46 -5.99 -14.59
N GLU A 182 -8.91 -6.43 -13.41
CA GLU A 182 -9.27 -7.82 -13.11
C GLU A 182 -10.70 -8.18 -13.55
N GLY A 183 -11.51 -7.23 -14.02
CA GLY A 183 -12.91 -7.45 -14.39
C GLY A 183 -13.86 -7.65 -13.21
N LYS A 184 -13.44 -7.30 -12.00
CA LYS A 184 -14.22 -7.39 -10.74
C LYS A 184 -14.99 -6.12 -10.41
N ALA A 185 -14.63 -5.00 -11.03
CA ALA A 185 -15.32 -3.74 -10.87
C ALA A 185 -15.37 -2.97 -12.19
N ALA A 186 -16.26 -2.00 -12.30
CA ALA A 186 -16.28 -1.03 -13.38
C ALA A 186 -16.37 0.37 -12.78
N VAL A 187 -15.39 1.23 -13.08
CA VAL A 187 -15.37 2.61 -12.59
C VAL A 187 -16.14 3.49 -13.58
N ILE A 188 -17.08 4.25 -13.06
CA ILE A 188 -17.92 5.18 -13.81
C ILE A 188 -17.44 6.58 -13.47
N ALA A 189 -16.77 7.24 -14.41
CA ALA A 189 -16.25 8.59 -14.19
C ALA A 189 -17.39 9.59 -13.94
N GLY A 190 -17.30 10.35 -12.85
CA GLY A 190 -18.18 11.47 -12.52
C GLY A 190 -17.66 12.79 -13.09
N GLU A 191 -18.27 13.92 -12.71
CA GLU A 191 -17.74 15.24 -13.05
C GLU A 191 -16.48 15.58 -12.25
N THR A 192 -16.39 15.05 -11.02
CA THR A 192 -15.23 15.16 -10.14
C THR A 192 -14.75 13.79 -9.68
N CYS A 193 -13.50 13.70 -9.21
CA CYS A 193 -12.92 12.43 -8.82
C CYS A 193 -13.56 11.78 -7.58
N GLU A 194 -14.31 12.55 -6.79
CA GLU A 194 -15.08 12.14 -5.61
C GLU A 194 -16.48 11.64 -5.98
N GLU A 195 -17.00 12.07 -7.12
CA GLU A 195 -18.29 11.67 -7.67
C GLU A 195 -18.21 10.44 -8.57
N ASP A 196 -17.01 9.92 -8.80
CA ASP A 196 -16.84 8.66 -9.51
C ASP A 196 -17.67 7.57 -8.84
N GLY A 197 -18.47 6.87 -9.65
CA GLY A 197 -19.17 5.68 -9.27
C GLY A 197 -18.29 4.45 -9.47
N VAL A 198 -18.54 3.39 -8.72
CA VAL A 198 -17.99 2.07 -8.96
C VAL A 198 -19.06 1.02 -8.82
N LYS A 199 -19.14 0.15 -9.82
CA LYS A 199 -20.00 -1.03 -9.79
C LYS A 199 -19.15 -2.26 -9.57
N PHE A 200 -19.37 -2.97 -8.47
CA PHE A 200 -18.72 -4.26 -8.23
C PHE A 200 -19.46 -5.37 -8.98
N LEU A 201 -18.70 -6.20 -9.66
CA LEU A 201 -19.18 -7.31 -10.46
C LEU A 201 -18.88 -8.61 -9.71
N ALA A 202 -19.87 -9.47 -9.57
CA ALA A 202 -19.63 -10.83 -9.13
C ALA A 202 -18.96 -11.57 -10.28
N THR A 203 -17.71 -11.97 -10.11
CA THR A 203 -17.03 -12.88 -11.03
C THR A 203 -17.49 -14.31 -10.71
N GLU A 204 -17.97 -15.03 -11.73
CA GLU A 204 -18.35 -16.46 -11.66
C GLU A 204 -17.17 -17.38 -11.30
#